data_AF-A0A2P6NZZ0-F1
#
_entry.id   AF-A0A2P6NZZ0-F1
#
_cell.length_a   1.000
_cell.length_b   1.000
_cell.length_c   1.000
_cell.angle_alpha   90.00
_cell.angle_beta   90.00
_cell.angle_gamma   90.00
#
_symmetry.space_group_name_H-M   'P 1'
#
loop_
_entity.id
_entity.type
_entity.pdbx_description
1 polymer ?
#
loop_
_entity_poly.entity_id
_entity_poly.type
_entity_poly.pdbx_seq_one_letter_code
_entity_poly.pdbx_strand_id
1 'polypeptide(L)'
;MHVWASDRNSAQALDDLSLRNCFTTRPQDSLMGITQRDEISRVSLGVARQLSLSTVQPPHLTVQASVEEWLAFDSFSAQQQQRQTSTMSRSLLLCVIFFSAVVAQSNPLDVLYVPIGPSANPQPVSVAQVDRGFALVDEMVQRWTVLDQACSPNAPFAFLYLNITNASIVAIQNGYFDDGNRLIDFILIFARRYLNAYDQYYVQGVSPSAPWKEAFRYADSGRSSVLENLLQGINAHINFDLGIIVYNLTYISPTDAIDYNRVNDILFNVAAPSNTEAGYRYDPTGTLTNPLTVATTPLAVDAIVAQRVGSYTNGLGLIAAPNQVARNGQLKVLETLTSVGAVTFETNRFGLLGSTSAARTAYCQTHHL
;
A
#
# COMPACT_ATOMS: atom_id res chain seq x y z
N MET A 1 -51.18 1.16 11.51
CA MET A 1 -51.09 0.80 12.95
C MET A 1 -50.92 -0.71 13.01
N HIS A 2 -49.95 -1.20 13.79
CA HIS A 2 -49.47 -2.59 13.95
C HIS A 2 -48.59 -3.15 12.81
N VAL A 3 -47.26 -3.04 12.92
CA VAL A 3 -46.26 -3.87 13.65
C VAL A 3 -46.04 -5.22 12.95
N TRP A 4 -44.88 -5.36 12.30
CA TRP A 4 -44.36 -6.62 11.76
C TRP A 4 -43.07 -6.99 12.49
N ALA A 5 -42.99 -8.27 12.85
CA ALA A 5 -41.94 -8.88 13.64
C ALA A 5 -40.61 -8.96 12.88
N SER A 6 -39.51 -8.86 13.63
CA SER A 6 -38.14 -9.02 13.18
C SER A 6 -37.77 -10.49 13.03
N ASP A 7 -37.52 -10.96 11.81
CA ASP A 7 -36.86 -12.24 11.57
C ASP A 7 -35.34 -12.02 11.43
N ARG A 8 -34.62 -12.52 12.44
CA ARG A 8 -33.17 -12.73 12.44
C ARG A 8 -32.90 -13.97 11.61
N ASN A 9 -32.44 -13.85 10.36
CA ASN A 9 -31.94 -14.99 9.57
C ASN A 9 -31.09 -14.57 8.35
N SER A 10 -30.05 -13.76 8.57
CA SER A 10 -29.05 -13.47 7.54
C SER A 10 -27.60 -13.53 8.02
N ALA A 11 -27.34 -13.95 9.27
CA ALA A 11 -26.00 -14.05 9.84
C ALA A 11 -25.40 -15.47 9.82
N GLN A 12 -26.06 -16.44 9.19
CA GLN A 12 -25.67 -17.87 9.28
C GLN A 12 -25.17 -18.50 7.97
N ALA A 13 -24.94 -17.70 6.92
CA ALA A 13 -24.51 -18.21 5.61
C ALA A 13 -23.00 -18.05 5.32
N LEU A 14 -22.20 -17.51 6.25
CA LEU A 14 -20.75 -17.29 6.05
C LEU A 14 -19.84 -18.22 6.88
N ASP A 15 -20.41 -19.17 7.63
CA ASP A 15 -19.66 -19.95 8.62
C ASP A 15 -19.20 -21.36 8.18
N ASP A 16 -19.52 -21.82 6.96
CA ASP A 16 -19.33 -23.24 6.59
C ASP A 16 -18.31 -23.53 5.47
N LEU A 17 -17.49 -22.56 5.07
CA LEU A 17 -16.43 -22.77 4.06
C LEU A 17 -15.13 -22.08 4.46
N SER A 18 -14.31 -22.71 5.33
CA SER A 18 -12.82 -22.75 5.21
C SER A 18 -12.04 -23.12 6.48
N LEU A 19 -12.63 -23.24 7.68
CA LEU A 19 -11.82 -23.31 8.93
C LEU A 19 -11.38 -24.71 9.41
N ARG A 20 -11.54 -25.77 8.61
CA ARG A 20 -11.03 -27.10 8.98
C ARG A 20 -9.96 -27.55 7.99
N ASN A 21 -8.69 -27.16 8.22
CA ASN A 21 -7.47 -27.95 7.90
C ASN A 21 -6.11 -27.21 8.08
N CYS A 22 -5.98 -26.19 8.95
CA CYS A 22 -4.67 -25.52 9.15
C CYS A 22 -3.86 -25.93 10.38
N PHE A 23 -4.31 -26.88 11.20
CA PHE A 23 -3.58 -27.26 12.42
C PHE A 23 -3.51 -28.77 12.64
N THR A 24 -2.64 -29.47 11.91
CA THR A 24 -1.91 -30.65 12.44
C THR A 24 -0.75 -30.98 11.52
N THR A 25 0.49 -30.65 11.92
CA THR A 25 1.65 -31.57 11.92
C THR A 25 2.93 -30.85 12.40
N ARG A 26 3.54 -31.38 13.46
CA ARG A 26 4.97 -31.33 13.82
C ARG A 26 5.31 -32.71 14.41
N PRO A 27 6.59 -33.11 14.60
CA PRO A 27 7.83 -32.81 13.86
C PRO A 27 8.70 -34.08 13.65
N GLN A 28 9.72 -34.08 12.77
CA GLN A 28 10.94 -34.90 12.95
C GLN A 28 12.19 -34.24 12.31
N ASP A 29 13.20 -34.00 13.16
CA ASP A 29 14.68 -34.12 13.02
C ASP A 29 15.34 -33.84 11.64
N SER A 30 16.45 -33.12 11.46
CA SER A 30 17.62 -32.83 12.31
C SER A 30 18.52 -31.82 11.56
N LEU A 31 19.29 -30.97 12.26
CA LEU A 31 20.75 -30.74 12.07
C LEU A 31 21.26 -29.48 12.81
N MET A 32 22.03 -29.77 13.88
CA MET A 32 23.25 -29.10 14.36
C MET A 32 23.36 -27.56 14.42
N GLY A 33 23.06 -27.05 15.61
CA GLY A 33 23.86 -26.14 16.45
C GLY A 33 24.89 -25.18 15.85
N ILE A 34 24.56 -23.88 15.89
CA ILE A 34 25.45 -22.78 16.31
C ILE A 34 24.60 -21.80 17.15
N THR A 35 25.05 -21.44 18.35
CA THR A 35 24.31 -20.58 19.30
C THR A 35 24.37 -19.10 18.90
N GLN A 36 23.20 -18.50 18.70
CA GLN A 36 22.92 -17.11 18.26
C GLN A 36 23.33 -15.99 19.26
N ARG A 37 24.18 -16.27 20.25
CA ARG A 37 24.59 -15.28 21.27
C ARG A 37 25.91 -14.55 21.00
N ASP A 38 26.77 -15.05 20.11
CA ASP A 38 28.13 -14.50 19.95
C ASP A 38 28.28 -13.44 18.83
N GLU A 39 27.29 -13.28 17.94
CA GLU A 39 27.37 -12.28 16.86
C GLU A 39 26.92 -10.86 17.26
N ILE A 40 26.04 -10.73 18.25
CA ILE A 40 25.50 -9.41 18.65
C ILE A 40 26.57 -8.55 19.34
N SER A 41 27.52 -9.15 20.07
CA SER A 41 28.56 -8.39 20.78
C SER A 41 29.68 -7.82 19.89
N ARG A 42 29.88 -8.33 18.66
CA ARG A 42 30.92 -7.81 17.75
C ARG A 42 30.47 -6.60 16.95
N VAL A 43 29.17 -6.47 16.67
CA VAL A 43 28.62 -5.35 15.90
C VAL A 43 28.61 -4.05 16.73
N SER A 44 28.39 -4.15 18.05
CA SER A 44 28.34 -2.97 18.93
C SER A 44 29.70 -2.28 19.17
N LEU A 45 30.83 -2.99 18.99
CA LEU A 45 32.17 -2.43 19.19
C LEU A 45 32.76 -1.77 17.92
N GLY A 46 32.21 -2.05 16.73
CA GLY A 46 32.67 -1.46 15.47
C GLY A 46 32.17 -0.03 15.23
N VAL A 47 30.97 0.30 15.71
CA VAL A 47 30.31 1.59 15.45
C VAL A 47 30.92 2.74 16.26
N ALA A 48 31.52 2.45 17.42
CA ALA A 48 32.11 3.49 18.27
C ALA A 48 33.48 4.02 17.77
N ARG A 49 34.12 3.36 16.79
CA ARG A 49 35.48 3.72 16.34
C ARG A 49 35.53 4.55 15.05
N GLN A 50 34.39 4.77 14.39
CA GLN A 50 34.31 5.48 13.10
C GLN A 50 33.84 6.93 13.20
N LEU A 51 33.54 7.42 14.41
CA LEU A 51 33.10 8.82 14.65
C LEU A 51 34.24 9.79 15.00
N SER A 52 35.50 9.40 14.85
CA SER A 52 36.63 10.32 14.90
C SER A 52 37.53 10.11 13.70
N LEU A 53 37.58 11.12 12.81
CA LEU A 53 38.53 11.39 11.72
C LEU A 53 37.83 11.52 10.35
N SER A 54 37.47 12.75 9.98
CA SER A 54 37.99 13.44 8.78
C SER A 54 37.11 14.63 8.40
N THR A 55 37.67 15.83 8.57
CA THR A 55 37.17 17.13 8.10
C THR A 55 37.69 17.40 6.68
N VAL A 56 36.81 17.48 5.66
CA VAL A 56 37.11 18.17 4.37
C VAL A 56 35.81 18.72 3.76
N GLN A 57 35.88 19.95 3.22
CA GLN A 57 34.81 20.82 2.71
C GLN A 57 34.59 20.63 1.17
N PRO A 58 33.38 20.84 0.58
CA PRO A 58 33.17 20.65 -0.88
C PRO A 58 33.11 21.97 -1.69
N PRO A 59 33.42 21.96 -3.02
CA PRO A 59 33.25 23.11 -3.92
C PRO A 59 31.93 23.06 -4.74
N HIS A 60 31.52 24.24 -5.22
CA HIS A 60 30.28 24.55 -5.95
C HIS A 60 30.28 24.12 -7.44
N LEU A 61 29.11 23.78 -8.01
CA LEU A 61 28.85 23.70 -9.46
C LEU A 61 27.43 24.21 -9.82
N THR A 62 27.34 25.07 -10.83
CA THR A 62 26.13 25.67 -11.44
C THR A 62 25.79 24.99 -12.77
N VAL A 63 24.51 24.93 -13.16
CA VAL A 63 24.04 24.33 -14.43
C VAL A 63 23.14 25.29 -15.21
N GLN A 64 23.45 25.48 -16.50
CA GLN A 64 22.58 26.02 -17.55
C GLN A 64 22.71 25.14 -18.80
N ALA A 65 21.60 24.78 -19.44
CA ALA A 65 21.54 24.30 -20.84
C ALA A 65 20.16 24.63 -21.47
N SER A 66 20.14 24.99 -22.75
CA SER A 66 19.05 25.68 -23.48
C SER A 66 18.18 24.78 -24.38
N VAL A 67 17.00 25.29 -24.75
CA VAL A 67 15.78 24.59 -25.23
C VAL A 67 15.83 24.06 -26.69
N GLU A 68 16.81 24.42 -27.51
CA GLU A 68 16.79 24.10 -28.95
C GLU A 68 17.18 22.66 -29.33
N GLU A 69 17.82 21.90 -28.43
CA GLU A 69 18.18 20.48 -28.69
C GLU A 69 16.98 19.51 -28.62
N TRP A 70 15.82 19.93 -28.12
CA TRP A 70 14.66 19.06 -27.92
C TRP A 70 13.84 18.77 -29.19
N LEU A 71 13.90 19.62 -30.23
CA LEU A 71 12.97 19.53 -31.37
C LEU A 71 13.48 18.68 -32.55
N ALA A 72 14.73 18.20 -32.53
CA ALA A 72 15.29 17.40 -33.62
C ALA A 72 15.09 15.87 -33.46
N PHE A 73 14.53 15.41 -32.34
CA PHE A 73 14.42 13.97 -32.00
C PHE A 73 13.12 13.30 -32.50
N ASP A 74 12.17 14.08 -33.04
CA ASP A 74 10.78 13.62 -33.25
C ASP A 74 10.55 12.81 -34.54
N SER A 75 11.46 12.85 -35.52
CA SER A 75 11.20 12.31 -36.87
C SER A 75 11.88 10.97 -37.19
N PHE A 76 12.72 10.43 -36.30
CA PHE A 76 13.38 9.12 -36.49
C PHE A 76 12.64 7.95 -35.78
N SER A 77 11.57 8.26 -35.04
CA SER A 77 10.89 7.38 -34.07
C SER A 77 9.87 6.40 -34.66
N ALA A 78 9.36 6.63 -35.88
CA ALA A 78 8.23 5.86 -36.40
C ALA A 78 8.58 4.50 -37.02
N GLN A 79 9.83 4.23 -37.41
CA GLN A 79 10.21 2.97 -38.10
C GLN A 79 10.97 1.95 -37.23
N GLN A 80 11.46 2.33 -36.04
CA GLN A 80 12.09 1.40 -35.07
C GLN A 80 11.08 0.64 -34.19
N GLN A 81 9.81 1.01 -34.23
CA GLN A 81 8.77 0.60 -33.28
C GLN A 81 8.33 -0.88 -33.40
N GLN A 82 8.78 -1.63 -34.43
CA GLN A 82 8.12 -2.88 -34.82
C GLN A 82 8.99 -4.16 -34.73
N ARG A 83 10.28 -4.12 -34.41
CA ARG A 83 11.13 -5.34 -34.55
C ARG A 83 11.67 -6.00 -33.28
N GLN A 84 11.70 -5.39 -32.09
CA GLN A 84 12.26 -6.05 -30.90
C GLN A 84 11.55 -5.65 -29.60
N THR A 85 10.51 -6.40 -29.26
CA THR A 85 9.72 -6.34 -28.03
C THR A 85 10.41 -6.92 -26.78
N SER A 86 11.66 -7.42 -26.79
CA SER A 86 12.01 -8.48 -25.82
C SER A 86 12.93 -8.16 -24.63
N THR A 87 13.71 -7.06 -24.58
CA THR A 87 14.69 -6.85 -23.49
C THR A 87 14.66 -5.48 -22.80
N MET A 88 14.24 -4.41 -23.46
CA MET A 88 14.33 -3.03 -22.93
C MET A 88 13.12 -2.59 -22.07
N SER A 89 11.93 -3.16 -22.31
CA SER A 89 10.70 -2.96 -21.50
C SER A 89 10.77 -3.60 -20.11
N ARG A 90 11.67 -4.57 -19.90
CA ARG A 90 11.77 -5.35 -18.66
C ARG A 90 12.72 -4.79 -17.60
N SER A 91 13.60 -3.83 -17.91
CA SER A 91 14.54 -3.27 -16.93
C SER A 91 14.29 -1.79 -16.56
N LEU A 92 13.69 -0.98 -17.43
CA LEU A 92 13.41 0.44 -17.11
C LEU A 92 12.11 0.64 -16.29
N LEU A 93 11.11 -0.22 -16.48
CA LEU A 93 9.86 -0.24 -15.69
C LEU A 93 10.12 -0.64 -14.22
N LEU A 94 11.18 -1.42 -13.98
CA LEU A 94 11.70 -1.79 -12.66
C LEU A 94 12.53 -0.66 -12.01
N CYS A 95 13.07 0.31 -12.77
CA CYS A 95 13.93 1.38 -12.23
C CYS A 95 13.20 2.71 -11.95
N VAL A 96 12.13 3.05 -12.69
CA VAL A 96 11.52 4.40 -12.59
C VAL A 96 10.48 4.49 -11.46
N ILE A 97 9.73 3.42 -11.17
CA ILE A 97 8.79 3.36 -10.02
C ILE A 97 9.54 3.18 -8.69
N PHE A 98 10.83 2.80 -8.71
CA PHE A 98 11.67 2.67 -7.53
C PHE A 98 12.22 4.01 -6.97
N PHE A 99 12.20 5.15 -7.69
CA PHE A 99 13.19 6.23 -7.43
C PHE A 99 12.72 7.66 -7.14
N SER A 100 11.44 7.93 -6.86
CA SER A 100 11.07 9.26 -6.34
C SER A 100 11.26 9.34 -4.81
N ALA A 101 12.54 9.45 -4.42
CA ALA A 101 13.09 9.95 -3.14
C ALA A 101 13.30 9.05 -1.91
N VAL A 102 13.12 7.72 -1.94
CA VAL A 102 13.21 6.95 -0.66
C VAL A 102 14.21 5.77 -0.62
N VAL A 103 14.66 5.22 -1.75
CA VAL A 103 15.56 4.04 -1.74
C VAL A 103 17.04 4.43 -1.54
N ALA A 104 17.39 5.72 -1.52
CA ALA A 104 18.77 6.16 -1.30
C ALA A 104 19.26 6.06 0.16
N GLN A 105 18.44 5.59 1.11
CA GLN A 105 18.77 5.56 2.54
C GLN A 105 18.49 4.24 3.28
N SER A 106 17.94 3.21 2.63
CA SER A 106 17.62 1.91 3.26
C SER A 106 18.49 0.78 2.69
N ASN A 107 18.87 -0.17 3.55
CA ASN A 107 19.63 -1.35 3.15
C ASN A 107 18.71 -2.25 2.29
N PRO A 108 19.16 -2.77 1.14
CA PRO A 108 18.33 -3.66 0.31
C PRO A 108 17.83 -4.94 1.01
N LEU A 109 18.37 -5.30 2.17
CA LEU A 109 17.84 -6.39 3.01
C LEU A 109 16.66 -5.97 3.91
N ASP A 110 16.50 -4.67 4.20
CA ASP A 110 15.42 -4.14 5.05
C ASP A 110 14.07 -4.04 4.31
N VAL A 111 14.08 -4.27 2.99
CA VAL A 111 12.90 -4.16 2.12
C VAL A 111 12.32 -5.51 1.70
N LEU A 112 12.96 -6.62 2.08
CA LEU A 112 12.43 -7.96 1.86
C LEU A 112 11.42 -8.32 2.94
N TYR A 113 10.29 -8.89 2.53
CA TYR A 113 9.33 -9.42 3.48
C TYR A 113 9.92 -10.62 4.23
N VAL A 114 10.02 -10.48 5.55
CA VAL A 114 10.32 -11.56 6.48
C VAL A 114 9.20 -11.60 7.52
N PRO A 115 8.45 -12.71 7.65
CA PRO A 115 7.38 -12.81 8.63
C PRO A 115 7.91 -12.56 10.05
N ILE A 116 7.28 -11.65 10.79
CA ILE A 116 7.64 -11.37 12.19
C ILE A 116 6.92 -12.35 13.12
N GLY A 117 5.68 -12.69 12.78
CA GLY A 117 4.83 -13.52 13.62
C GLY A 117 4.13 -12.74 14.74
N PRO A 118 3.26 -13.43 15.51
CA PRO A 118 2.48 -12.79 16.56
C PRO A 118 3.37 -12.27 17.70
N SER A 119 2.86 -11.28 18.43
CA SER A 119 3.45 -10.83 19.69
C SER A 119 3.65 -11.98 20.67
N ALA A 120 4.82 -12.00 21.31
CA ALA A 120 5.09 -12.91 22.41
C ALA A 120 4.45 -12.44 23.74
N ASN A 121 4.09 -11.16 23.84
CA ASN A 121 3.53 -10.56 25.05
C ASN A 121 2.60 -9.37 24.70
N PRO A 122 1.44 -9.64 24.08
CA PRO A 122 0.53 -8.59 23.66
C PRO A 122 -0.07 -7.87 24.88
N GLN A 123 -0.11 -6.54 24.84
CA GLN A 123 -0.87 -5.78 25.81
C GLN A 123 -2.38 -6.07 25.64
N PRO A 124 -3.16 -6.10 26.74
CA PRO A 124 -4.61 -6.25 26.64
C PRO A 124 -5.24 -5.14 25.78
N VAL A 125 -6.01 -5.52 24.77
CA VAL A 125 -6.79 -4.59 23.95
C VAL A 125 -8.15 -4.38 24.61
N SER A 126 -8.61 -3.14 24.68
CA SER A 126 -9.91 -2.85 25.29
C SER A 126 -11.05 -3.21 24.34
N VAL A 127 -12.14 -3.77 24.89
CA VAL A 127 -13.34 -4.11 24.10
C VAL A 127 -13.87 -2.89 23.34
N ALA A 128 -13.94 -1.74 24.00
CA ALA A 128 -14.39 -0.50 23.37
C ALA A 128 -13.52 -0.09 22.16
N GLN A 129 -12.22 -0.37 22.20
CA GLN A 129 -11.33 -0.05 21.09
C GLN A 129 -11.52 -1.03 19.93
N VAL A 130 -11.69 -2.32 20.22
CA VAL A 130 -12.05 -3.33 19.21
C VAL A 130 -13.39 -2.99 18.54
N ASP A 131 -14.38 -2.59 19.32
CA ASP A 131 -15.69 -2.16 18.80
C ASP A 131 -15.57 -0.95 17.87
N ARG A 132 -14.71 0.02 18.17
CA ARG A 132 -14.41 1.14 17.26
C ARG A 132 -13.78 0.66 15.95
N GLY A 133 -12.90 -0.34 16.02
CA GLY A 133 -12.30 -0.98 14.85
C GLY A 133 -13.34 -1.64 13.95
N PHE A 134 -14.24 -2.44 14.52
CA PHE A 134 -15.30 -3.09 13.75
C PHE A 134 -16.36 -2.10 13.24
N ALA A 135 -16.67 -1.04 13.98
CA ALA A 135 -17.55 0.03 13.48
C ALA A 135 -16.97 0.72 12.23
N LEU A 136 -15.64 0.89 12.15
CA LEU A 136 -14.99 1.35 10.91
C LEU A 136 -15.15 0.32 9.78
N VAL A 137 -14.96 -0.98 10.06
CA VAL A 137 -15.16 -2.04 9.07
C VAL A 137 -16.58 -2.01 8.53
N ASP A 138 -17.59 -1.86 9.39
CA ASP A 138 -18.99 -1.73 8.98
C ASP A 138 -19.22 -0.50 8.07
N GLU A 139 -18.63 0.66 8.39
CA GLU A 139 -18.68 1.85 7.52
C GLU A 139 -18.05 1.56 6.15
N MET A 140 -16.89 0.89 6.13
CA MET A 140 -16.18 0.56 4.90
C MET A 140 -16.94 -0.46 4.05
N VAL A 141 -17.60 -1.46 4.67
CA VAL A 141 -18.51 -2.39 3.99
C VAL A 141 -19.62 -1.63 3.30
N GLN A 142 -20.34 -0.76 4.02
CA GLN A 142 -21.46 0.01 3.47
C GLN A 142 -21.03 0.85 2.26
N ARG A 143 -19.89 1.55 2.38
CA ARG A 143 -19.34 2.38 1.30
C ARG A 143 -18.89 1.53 0.11
N TRP A 144 -18.19 0.44 0.35
CA TRP A 144 -17.75 -0.47 -0.71
C TRP A 144 -18.95 -1.10 -1.44
N THR A 145 -20.00 -1.53 -0.74
CA THR A 145 -21.19 -2.11 -1.37
C THR A 145 -21.84 -1.17 -2.38
N VAL A 146 -21.88 0.14 -2.11
CA VAL A 146 -22.38 1.14 -3.07
C VAL A 146 -21.46 1.24 -4.30
N LEU A 147 -20.14 1.25 -4.09
CA LEU A 147 -19.16 1.28 -5.18
C LEU A 147 -19.23 0.02 -6.03
N ASP A 148 -19.36 -1.13 -5.37
CA ASP A 148 -19.47 -2.44 -5.97
C ASP A 148 -20.69 -2.48 -6.89
N GLN A 149 -21.89 -2.24 -6.35
CA GLN A 149 -23.15 -2.24 -7.12
C GLN A 149 -23.16 -1.29 -8.32
N ALA A 150 -22.41 -0.19 -8.23
CA ALA A 150 -22.28 0.78 -9.32
C ALA A 150 -21.18 0.40 -10.35
N CYS A 151 -20.51 -0.74 -10.19
CA CYS A 151 -19.32 -1.12 -10.95
C CYS A 151 -18.24 -0.03 -10.98
N SER A 152 -18.13 0.72 -9.88
CA SER A 152 -17.29 1.91 -9.80
C SER A 152 -15.82 1.57 -10.09
N PRO A 153 -15.08 2.42 -10.82
CA PRO A 153 -13.63 2.27 -10.94
C PRO A 153 -12.90 2.32 -9.60
N ASN A 154 -13.53 2.88 -8.55
CA ASN A 154 -12.97 2.94 -7.20
C ASN A 154 -13.25 1.69 -6.35
N ALA A 155 -14.16 0.81 -6.77
CA ALA A 155 -14.53 -0.40 -6.02
C ALA A 155 -13.34 -1.35 -5.73
N PRO A 156 -12.40 -1.61 -6.67
CA PRO A 156 -11.30 -2.55 -6.45
C PRO A 156 -10.37 -2.13 -5.29
N PHE A 157 -10.00 -0.85 -5.23
CA PHE A 157 -9.17 -0.36 -4.13
C PHE A 157 -9.92 -0.36 -2.80
N ALA A 158 -11.19 0.09 -2.80
CA ALA A 158 -12.03 0.07 -1.61
C ALA A 158 -12.18 -1.35 -1.04
N PHE A 159 -12.36 -2.35 -1.91
CA PHE A 159 -12.44 -3.77 -1.56
C PHE A 159 -11.15 -4.29 -0.91
N LEU A 160 -10.01 -4.10 -1.59
CA LEU A 160 -8.72 -4.54 -1.06
C LEU A 160 -8.44 -3.90 0.31
N TYR A 161 -8.69 -2.60 0.42
CA TYR A 161 -8.42 -1.86 1.65
C TYR A 161 -9.34 -2.28 2.80
N LEU A 162 -10.62 -2.53 2.52
CA LEU A 162 -11.57 -3.11 3.47
C LEU A 162 -11.07 -4.46 4.00
N ASN A 163 -10.65 -5.37 3.12
CA ASN A 163 -10.20 -6.70 3.53
C ASN A 163 -8.96 -6.64 4.44
N ILE A 164 -7.98 -5.81 4.08
CA ILE A 164 -6.77 -5.60 4.90
C ILE A 164 -7.13 -4.98 6.25
N THR A 165 -8.03 -4.00 6.26
CA THR A 165 -8.49 -3.34 7.50
C THR A 165 -9.18 -4.33 8.41
N ASN A 166 -10.15 -5.08 7.89
CA ASN A 166 -10.87 -6.11 8.65
C ASN A 166 -9.92 -7.17 9.22
N ALA A 167 -9.02 -7.71 8.40
CA ALA A 167 -8.02 -8.68 8.84
C ALA A 167 -7.10 -8.12 9.93
N SER A 168 -6.75 -6.83 9.86
CA SER A 168 -5.94 -6.16 10.88
C SER A 168 -6.70 -6.05 12.20
N ILE A 169 -7.97 -5.65 12.19
CA ILE A 169 -8.80 -5.57 13.41
C ILE A 169 -8.98 -6.95 14.04
N VAL A 170 -9.23 -8.00 13.25
CA VAL A 170 -9.30 -9.39 13.73
C VAL A 170 -7.98 -9.85 14.34
N ALA A 171 -6.84 -9.54 13.71
CA ALA A 171 -5.53 -9.89 14.25
C ALA A 171 -5.22 -9.14 15.56
N ILE A 172 -5.63 -7.87 15.67
CA ILE A 172 -5.52 -7.09 16.91
C ILE A 172 -6.35 -7.71 18.03
N GLN A 173 -7.61 -8.06 17.77
CA GLN A 173 -8.49 -8.71 18.75
C GLN A 173 -7.89 -10.03 19.27
N ASN A 174 -7.15 -10.74 18.42
CA ASN A 174 -6.50 -12.01 18.76
C ASN A 174 -5.09 -11.86 19.37
N GLY A 175 -4.66 -10.64 19.70
CA GLY A 175 -3.37 -10.40 20.36
C GLY A 175 -2.14 -10.59 19.46
N TYR A 176 -2.29 -10.38 18.14
CA TYR A 176 -1.17 -10.51 17.20
C TYR A 176 -0.11 -9.40 17.37
N PHE A 177 -0.50 -8.25 17.92
CA PHE A 177 0.32 -7.05 18.04
C PHE A 177 0.68 -6.75 19.49
N ASP A 178 1.81 -6.06 19.72
CA ASP A 178 2.26 -5.70 21.06
C ASP A 178 1.34 -4.64 21.69
N ASP A 179 0.95 -3.58 20.96
CA ASP A 179 0.01 -2.56 21.38
C ASP A 179 -1.16 -2.41 20.40
N GLY A 180 -2.12 -3.33 20.52
CA GLY A 180 -3.31 -3.34 19.68
C GLY A 180 -4.19 -2.10 19.81
N ASN A 181 -4.26 -1.45 20.99
CA ASN A 181 -5.09 -0.24 21.13
C ASN A 181 -4.54 0.90 20.28
N ARG A 182 -3.21 1.10 20.33
CA ARG A 182 -2.51 2.14 19.58
C ARG A 182 -2.54 1.88 18.08
N LEU A 183 -2.44 0.61 17.66
CA LEU A 183 -2.59 0.24 16.26
C LEU A 183 -4.03 0.48 15.75
N ILE A 184 -5.06 0.28 16.57
CA ILE A 184 -6.43 0.67 16.18
C ILE A 184 -6.54 2.19 15.97
N ASP A 185 -5.98 3.02 16.85
CA ASP A 185 -5.99 4.47 16.63
C ASP A 185 -5.26 4.85 15.32
N PHE A 186 -4.15 4.18 15.02
CA PHE A 186 -3.47 4.30 13.73
C PHE A 186 -4.40 3.97 12.55
N ILE A 187 -5.03 2.80 12.58
CA ILE A 187 -5.94 2.33 11.51
C ILE A 187 -7.11 3.30 11.32
N LEU A 188 -7.72 3.77 12.41
CA LEU A 188 -8.87 4.67 12.36
C LEU A 188 -8.52 6.00 11.66
N ILE A 189 -7.40 6.62 12.02
CA ILE A 189 -6.98 7.89 11.42
C ILE A 189 -6.53 7.67 9.97
N PHE A 190 -5.87 6.55 9.69
CA PHE A 190 -5.44 6.18 8.35
C PHE A 190 -6.62 5.99 7.40
N ALA A 191 -7.64 5.23 7.82
CA ALA A 191 -8.86 5.03 7.04
C ALA A 191 -9.61 6.33 6.81
N ARG A 192 -9.70 7.19 7.84
CA ARG A 192 -10.37 8.48 7.72
C ARG A 192 -9.73 9.37 6.67
N ARG A 193 -8.41 9.25 6.38
CA ARG A 193 -7.77 10.01 5.29
C ARG A 193 -8.33 9.65 3.92
N TYR A 194 -8.41 8.35 3.62
CA TYR A 194 -9.00 7.86 2.37
C TYR A 194 -10.49 8.22 2.28
N LEU A 195 -11.27 7.93 3.33
CA LEU A 195 -12.71 8.19 3.34
C LEU A 195 -13.03 9.68 3.17
N ASN A 196 -12.28 10.55 3.84
CA ASN A 196 -12.42 12.00 3.66
C ASN A 196 -12.02 12.45 2.26
N ALA A 197 -10.95 11.89 1.68
CA ALA A 197 -10.54 12.24 0.31
C ALA A 197 -11.62 11.85 -0.70
N TYR A 198 -12.23 10.67 -0.54
CA TYR A 198 -13.36 10.23 -1.34
C TYR A 198 -14.56 11.18 -1.19
N ASP A 199 -14.96 11.50 0.04
CA ASP A 199 -16.09 12.40 0.31
C ASP A 199 -15.84 13.82 -0.22
N GLN A 200 -14.62 14.32 -0.09
CA GLN A 200 -14.21 15.61 -0.66
C GLN A 200 -14.44 15.64 -2.17
N TYR A 201 -13.97 14.62 -2.88
CA TYR A 201 -14.04 14.58 -4.34
C TYR A 201 -15.44 14.31 -4.87
N TYR A 202 -16.09 13.24 -4.38
CA TYR A 202 -17.33 12.71 -4.97
C TYR A 202 -18.62 13.26 -4.35
N VAL A 203 -18.57 13.74 -3.10
CA VAL A 203 -19.77 14.20 -2.37
C VAL A 203 -19.78 15.72 -2.23
N GLN A 204 -18.64 16.30 -1.85
CA GLN A 204 -18.55 17.72 -1.51
C GLN A 204 -18.12 18.61 -2.71
N GLY A 205 -17.51 18.02 -3.74
CA GLY A 205 -16.99 18.75 -4.89
C GLY A 205 -15.79 19.65 -4.56
N VAL A 206 -15.03 19.31 -3.51
CA VAL A 206 -13.81 20.03 -3.11
C VAL A 206 -12.58 19.19 -3.42
N SER A 207 -11.44 19.85 -3.68
CA SER A 207 -10.21 19.13 -4.03
C SER A 207 -9.65 18.40 -2.80
N PRO A 208 -9.45 17.07 -2.87
CA PRO A 208 -8.63 16.37 -1.88
C PRO A 208 -7.15 16.68 -2.11
N SER A 209 -6.26 16.01 -1.37
CA SER A 209 -4.81 16.08 -1.64
C SER A 209 -4.49 15.67 -3.07
N ALA A 210 -3.39 16.20 -3.62
CA ALA A 210 -3.09 16.01 -5.04
C ALA A 210 -3.00 14.54 -5.49
N PRO A 211 -2.40 13.60 -4.72
CA PRO A 211 -2.38 12.19 -5.09
C PRO A 211 -3.77 11.56 -5.22
N TRP A 212 -4.68 11.85 -4.28
CA TRP A 212 -6.06 11.36 -4.34
C TRP A 212 -6.84 12.02 -5.47
N LYS A 213 -6.62 13.31 -5.71
CA LYS A 213 -7.23 14.02 -6.83
C LYS A 213 -6.86 13.38 -8.17
N GLU A 214 -5.59 13.04 -8.37
CA GLU A 214 -5.13 12.38 -9.60
C GLU A 214 -5.69 10.97 -9.74
N ALA A 215 -5.75 10.21 -8.63
CA ALA A 215 -6.37 8.88 -8.62
C ALA A 215 -7.84 8.93 -9.07
N PHE A 216 -8.65 9.81 -8.46
CA PHE A 216 -10.07 9.93 -8.78
C PHE A 216 -10.32 10.54 -10.15
N ARG A 217 -9.54 11.56 -10.56
CA ARG A 217 -9.60 12.11 -11.93
C ARG A 217 -9.33 11.03 -12.96
N TYR A 218 -8.35 10.15 -12.73
CA TYR A 218 -8.03 9.09 -13.67
C TYR A 218 -9.11 8.02 -13.72
N ALA A 219 -9.66 7.64 -12.56
CA ALA A 219 -10.81 6.75 -12.44
C ALA A 219 -12.02 7.26 -13.26
N ASP A 220 -12.33 8.55 -13.14
CA ASP A 220 -13.44 9.21 -13.85
C ASP A 220 -13.17 9.39 -15.35
N SER A 221 -11.91 9.30 -15.79
CA SER A 221 -11.55 9.52 -17.19
C SER A 221 -12.07 8.44 -18.15
N GLY A 222 -12.62 7.33 -17.64
CA GLY A 222 -13.14 6.24 -18.45
C GLY A 222 -12.06 5.50 -19.25
N ARG A 223 -10.79 5.61 -18.81
CA ARG A 223 -9.62 5.07 -19.54
C ARG A 223 -8.77 4.13 -18.71
N SER A 224 -9.09 3.91 -17.44
CA SER A 224 -8.34 3.06 -16.53
C SER A 224 -8.85 1.61 -16.53
N SER A 225 -7.92 0.68 -16.39
CA SER A 225 -8.16 -0.72 -16.05
C SER A 225 -8.41 -0.90 -14.55
N VAL A 226 -8.87 -2.10 -14.16
CA VAL A 226 -9.03 -2.47 -12.74
C VAL A 226 -7.70 -2.33 -12.00
N LEU A 227 -6.62 -2.84 -12.59
CA LEU A 227 -5.29 -2.75 -12.01
C LEU A 227 -4.81 -1.31 -11.85
N GLU A 228 -4.96 -0.48 -12.87
CA GLU A 228 -4.49 0.90 -12.77
C GLU A 228 -5.25 1.66 -11.68
N ASN A 229 -6.56 1.48 -11.54
CA ASN A 229 -7.33 2.07 -10.44
C ASN A 229 -6.83 1.59 -9.07
N LEU A 230 -6.49 0.30 -8.94
CA LEU A 230 -5.93 -0.27 -7.72
C LEU A 230 -4.57 0.37 -7.38
N LEU A 231 -3.67 0.46 -8.36
CA LEU A 231 -2.33 1.06 -8.18
C LEU A 231 -2.40 2.55 -7.84
N GLN A 232 -3.33 3.30 -8.43
CA GLN A 232 -3.54 4.71 -8.08
C GLN A 232 -3.94 4.86 -6.60
N GLY A 233 -4.87 4.03 -6.12
CA GLY A 233 -5.30 4.03 -4.73
C GLY A 233 -4.16 3.63 -3.78
N ILE A 234 -3.43 2.56 -4.09
CA ILE A 234 -2.25 2.12 -3.32
C ILE A 234 -1.20 3.22 -3.25
N ASN A 235 -0.92 3.89 -4.37
CA ASN A 235 0.04 4.98 -4.42
C ASN A 235 -0.35 6.15 -3.51
N ALA A 236 -1.59 6.65 -3.61
CA ALA A 236 -2.05 7.74 -2.75
C ALA A 236 -2.08 7.32 -1.27
N HIS A 237 -2.52 6.10 -0.98
CA HIS A 237 -2.72 5.65 0.40
C HIS A 237 -1.41 5.26 1.11
N ILE A 238 -0.54 4.49 0.45
CA ILE A 238 0.74 4.06 1.04
C ILE A 238 1.75 5.19 0.96
N ASN A 239 2.00 5.78 -0.21
CA ASN A 239 3.13 6.69 -0.39
C ASN A 239 2.88 8.09 0.18
N PHE A 240 1.61 8.54 0.28
CA PHE A 240 1.28 9.85 0.84
C PHE A 240 0.65 9.78 2.23
N ASP A 241 -0.49 9.10 2.40
CA ASP A 241 -1.22 9.14 3.68
C ASP A 241 -0.45 8.46 4.83
N LEU A 242 0.23 7.34 4.58
CA LEU A 242 0.81 6.51 5.63
C LEU A 242 1.91 7.23 6.44
N GLY A 243 2.80 7.96 5.76
CA GLY A 243 3.84 8.77 6.42
C GLY A 243 3.27 9.93 7.23
N ILE A 244 2.14 10.49 6.78
CA ILE A 244 1.42 11.54 7.52
C ILE A 244 0.84 10.98 8.81
N ILE A 245 0.35 9.73 8.82
CA ILE A 245 -0.15 9.10 10.05
C ILE A 245 0.98 8.83 11.05
N VAL A 246 2.11 8.31 10.58
CA VAL A 246 3.31 8.13 11.42
C VAL A 246 3.70 9.45 12.08
N TYR A 247 3.70 10.55 11.32
CA TYR A 247 3.93 11.89 11.85
C TYR A 247 2.86 12.32 12.87
N ASN A 248 1.58 12.26 12.52
CA ASN A 248 0.48 12.76 13.35
C ASN A 248 0.40 12.05 14.71
N LEU A 249 0.73 10.76 14.75
CA LEU A 249 0.69 9.96 15.97
C LEU A 249 2.03 9.92 16.72
N THR A 250 3.07 10.55 16.16
CA THR A 250 4.45 10.40 16.66
C THR A 250 4.76 8.91 16.87
N TYR A 251 4.50 8.12 15.81
CA TYR A 251 4.54 6.66 15.84
C TYR A 251 6.00 6.18 15.70
N ILE A 252 6.81 6.37 16.75
CA ILE A 252 8.27 6.27 16.73
C ILE A 252 8.86 5.35 17.80
N SER A 253 8.03 4.79 18.68
CA SER A 253 8.53 3.88 19.71
C SER A 253 9.05 2.58 19.08
N PRO A 254 9.94 1.82 19.76
CA PRO A 254 10.34 0.50 19.27
C PRO A 254 9.15 -0.43 19.04
N THR A 255 8.16 -0.41 19.93
CA THR A 255 6.90 -1.16 19.80
C THR A 255 6.11 -0.71 18.58
N ASP A 256 6.03 0.60 18.33
CA ASP A 256 5.38 1.18 17.15
C ASP A 256 6.00 0.62 15.87
N ALA A 257 7.33 0.64 15.76
CA ALA A 257 8.04 0.14 14.59
C ALA A 257 7.82 -1.36 14.36
N ILE A 258 7.79 -2.16 15.42
CA ILE A 258 7.54 -3.60 15.34
C ILE A 258 6.11 -3.87 14.86
N ASP A 259 5.10 -3.24 15.48
CA ASP A 259 3.71 -3.44 15.10
C ASP A 259 3.40 -2.86 13.71
N TYR A 260 4.03 -1.75 13.33
CA TYR A 260 4.01 -1.25 11.96
C TYR A 260 4.48 -2.32 10.98
N ASN A 261 5.56 -3.03 11.28
CA ASN A 261 6.10 -4.06 10.41
C ASN A 261 5.28 -5.36 10.45
N ARG A 262 4.67 -5.73 11.59
CA ARG A 262 3.78 -6.91 11.68
C ARG A 262 2.57 -6.82 10.75
N VAL A 263 2.12 -5.60 10.39
CA VAL A 263 1.08 -5.42 9.36
C VAL A 263 1.49 -6.01 8.00
N ASN A 264 2.80 -6.14 7.70
CA ASN A 264 3.26 -6.82 6.50
C ASN A 264 2.84 -8.29 6.46
N ASP A 265 2.78 -8.96 7.62
CA ASP A 265 2.30 -10.35 7.71
C ASP A 265 0.83 -10.44 7.29
N ILE A 266 0.03 -9.45 7.67
CA ILE A 266 -1.38 -9.34 7.25
C ILE A 266 -1.46 -9.09 5.75
N LEU A 267 -0.67 -8.15 5.22
CA LEU A 267 -0.63 -7.84 3.79
C LEU A 267 -0.27 -9.06 2.95
N PHE A 268 0.76 -9.82 3.37
CA PHE A 268 1.20 -11.02 2.67
C PHE A 268 0.09 -12.07 2.54
N ASN A 269 -0.71 -12.24 3.60
CA ASN A 269 -1.77 -13.25 3.64
C ASN A 269 -3.08 -12.79 2.96
N VAL A 270 -3.38 -11.49 2.97
CA VAL A 270 -4.69 -10.96 2.55
C VAL A 270 -4.68 -10.39 1.12
N ALA A 271 -3.54 -9.84 0.68
CA ALA A 271 -3.48 -9.14 -0.61
C ALA A 271 -3.73 -10.06 -1.80
N ALA A 272 -3.08 -11.23 -1.84
CA ALA A 272 -3.25 -12.21 -2.91
C ALA A 272 -4.72 -12.66 -3.09
N PRO A 273 -5.39 -13.24 -2.08
CA PRO A 273 -6.79 -13.66 -2.23
C PRO A 273 -7.73 -12.48 -2.54
N SER A 274 -7.50 -11.31 -1.95
CA SER A 274 -8.32 -10.11 -2.25
C SER A 274 -8.16 -9.64 -3.70
N ASN A 275 -6.95 -9.69 -4.24
CA ASN A 275 -6.67 -9.32 -5.62
C ASN A 275 -7.28 -10.31 -6.62
N THR A 276 -7.23 -11.61 -6.30
CA THR A 276 -7.92 -12.64 -7.08
C THR A 276 -9.42 -12.39 -7.14
N GLU A 277 -10.05 -12.15 -5.98
CA GLU A 277 -11.49 -11.85 -5.91
C GLU A 277 -11.84 -10.54 -6.62
N ALA A 278 -11.03 -9.49 -6.48
CA ALA A 278 -11.21 -8.25 -7.24
C ALA A 278 -11.10 -8.47 -8.76
N GLY A 279 -10.21 -9.36 -9.20
CA GLY A 279 -10.11 -9.79 -10.59
C GLY A 279 -11.39 -10.47 -11.07
N TYR A 280 -11.92 -11.42 -10.29
CA TYR A 280 -13.17 -12.10 -10.64
C TYR A 280 -14.40 -11.19 -10.67
N ARG A 281 -14.46 -10.20 -9.77
CA ARG A 281 -15.58 -9.23 -9.70
C ARG A 281 -15.55 -8.18 -10.80
N TYR A 282 -14.36 -7.66 -11.12
CA TYR A 282 -14.26 -6.42 -11.87
C TYR A 282 -13.49 -6.52 -13.19
N ASP A 283 -12.70 -7.57 -13.42
CA ASP A 283 -11.80 -7.65 -14.58
C ASP A 283 -12.26 -8.72 -15.59
N PRO A 284 -12.52 -8.38 -16.87
CA PRO A 284 -12.96 -9.32 -17.89
C PRO A 284 -11.96 -10.44 -18.20
N THR A 285 -10.70 -10.26 -17.81
CA THR A 285 -9.68 -11.31 -17.96
C THR A 285 -9.75 -12.34 -16.83
N GLY A 286 -10.55 -12.11 -15.79
CA GLY A 286 -10.69 -12.96 -14.60
C GLY A 286 -9.44 -13.00 -13.72
N THR A 287 -8.42 -12.23 -14.08
CA THR A 287 -7.13 -12.18 -13.41
C THR A 287 -6.64 -10.75 -13.45
N LEU A 288 -6.21 -10.17 -12.34
CA LEU A 288 -5.60 -8.84 -12.41
C LEU A 288 -4.25 -8.83 -13.18
N THR A 289 -3.81 -9.93 -13.80
CA THR A 289 -2.46 -10.20 -14.34
C THR A 289 -2.07 -9.30 -15.51
N ASN A 290 -1.52 -8.13 -15.21
CA ASN A 290 -0.35 -7.58 -15.90
C ASN A 290 0.92 -8.24 -15.30
N PRO A 291 2.07 -8.27 -16.00
CA PRO A 291 3.36 -8.66 -15.42
C PRO A 291 3.75 -8.01 -14.06
N LEU A 292 3.11 -6.91 -13.64
CA LEU A 292 3.25 -6.32 -12.29
C LEU A 292 2.30 -6.91 -11.24
N THR A 293 1.25 -7.59 -11.68
CA THR A 293 0.26 -8.35 -10.87
C THR A 293 0.37 -9.84 -11.11
N VAL A 294 1.60 -10.30 -11.25
CA VAL A 294 2.00 -11.44 -10.43
C VAL A 294 1.95 -11.04 -8.94
N ALA A 295 0.78 -10.57 -8.48
CA ALA A 295 0.42 -10.10 -7.15
C ALA A 295 0.28 -11.28 -6.16
N THR A 296 0.94 -12.38 -6.50
CA THR A 296 1.13 -13.63 -5.78
C THR A 296 2.62 -14.00 -5.75
N THR A 297 3.54 -13.17 -6.30
CA THR A 297 4.98 -13.35 -6.12
C THR A 297 5.49 -12.57 -4.91
N PRO A 298 6.47 -13.12 -4.17
CA PRO A 298 7.18 -12.40 -3.12
C PRO A 298 7.62 -10.99 -3.54
N LEU A 299 8.04 -10.81 -4.81
CA LEU A 299 8.50 -9.53 -5.37
C LEU A 299 7.48 -8.38 -5.32
N ALA A 300 6.18 -8.68 -5.45
CA ALA A 300 5.13 -7.65 -5.40
C ALA A 300 4.84 -7.22 -3.95
N VAL A 301 4.87 -8.17 -3.01
CA VAL A 301 4.76 -7.86 -1.58
C VAL A 301 6.01 -7.11 -1.12
N ASP A 302 7.20 -7.51 -1.56
CA ASP A 302 8.45 -6.79 -1.29
C ASP A 302 8.40 -5.33 -1.77
N ALA A 303 7.79 -5.07 -2.93
CA ALA A 303 7.58 -3.70 -3.41
C ALA A 303 6.66 -2.87 -2.51
N ILE A 304 5.56 -3.46 -2.02
CA ILE A 304 4.66 -2.81 -1.05
C ILE A 304 5.38 -2.59 0.28
N VAL A 305 6.15 -3.58 0.76
CA VAL A 305 6.96 -3.47 1.98
C VAL A 305 7.97 -2.33 1.84
N ALA A 306 8.68 -2.24 0.71
CA ALA A 306 9.61 -1.15 0.43
C ALA A 306 8.92 0.22 0.45
N GLN A 307 7.72 0.34 -0.15
CA GLN A 307 6.92 1.56 -0.07
C GLN A 307 6.54 1.90 1.37
N ARG A 308 6.13 0.92 2.18
CA ARG A 308 5.81 1.12 3.60
C ARG A 308 7.03 1.58 4.40
N VAL A 309 8.19 0.91 4.25
CA VAL A 309 9.46 1.34 4.86
C VAL A 309 9.76 2.80 4.50
N GLY A 310 9.54 3.15 3.24
CA GLY A 310 9.72 4.51 2.78
C GLY A 310 8.76 5.51 3.40
N SER A 311 7.48 5.18 3.49
CA SER A 311 6.47 6.03 4.14
C SER A 311 6.72 6.19 5.63
N TYR A 312 7.17 5.14 6.32
CA TYR A 312 7.58 5.23 7.71
C TYR A 312 8.74 6.20 7.88
N THR A 313 9.77 6.08 7.04
CA THR A 313 10.93 6.99 7.01
C THR A 313 10.52 8.44 6.73
N ASN A 314 9.59 8.66 5.80
CA ASN A 314 9.02 9.98 5.52
C ASN A 314 8.33 10.56 6.77
N GLY A 315 7.55 9.74 7.49
CA GLY A 315 6.93 10.12 8.75
C GLY A 315 7.96 10.51 9.83
N LEU A 316 9.04 9.75 9.97
CA LEU A 316 10.15 10.09 10.88
C LEU A 316 10.82 11.42 10.49
N GLY A 317 11.05 11.63 9.18
CA GLY A 317 11.60 12.87 8.66
C GLY A 317 10.70 14.07 8.95
N LEU A 318 9.38 13.89 8.80
CA LEU A 318 8.40 14.89 9.17
C LEU A 318 8.46 15.22 10.66
N ILE A 319 8.58 14.22 11.55
CA ILE A 319 8.70 14.43 13.01
C ILE A 319 9.96 15.23 13.34
N ALA A 320 11.10 14.83 12.76
CA ALA A 320 12.41 15.42 13.00
C ALA A 320 12.62 16.82 12.37
N ALA A 321 11.68 17.32 11.57
CA ALA A 321 11.79 18.62 10.94
C ALA A 321 12.01 19.74 11.98
N PRO A 322 13.03 20.60 11.80
CA PRO A 322 13.47 21.55 12.83
C PRO A 322 12.47 22.70 13.07
N ASN A 323 11.56 22.94 12.12
CA ASN A 323 10.53 23.96 12.21
C ASN A 323 9.39 23.67 11.22
N GLN A 324 8.30 24.44 11.32
CA GLN A 324 7.11 24.26 10.49
C GLN A 324 7.38 24.46 9.00
N VAL A 325 8.28 25.38 8.62
CA VAL A 325 8.61 25.67 7.22
C VAL A 325 9.27 24.46 6.56
N ALA A 326 10.27 23.86 7.23
CA ALA A 326 10.92 22.63 6.76
C ALA A 326 9.92 21.47 6.62
N ARG A 327 9.04 21.31 7.61
CA ARG A 327 8.00 20.27 7.61
C ARG A 327 7.00 20.43 6.47
N ASN A 328 6.52 21.66 6.24
CA ASN A 328 5.62 21.98 5.13
C ASN A 328 6.31 21.75 3.78
N GLY A 329 7.60 22.06 3.66
CA GLY A 329 8.41 21.77 2.48
C GLY A 329 8.48 20.27 2.19
N GLN A 330 8.77 19.46 3.20
CA GLN A 330 8.78 17.99 3.08
C GLN A 330 7.42 17.42 2.69
N LEU A 331 6.33 17.88 3.33
CA LEU A 331 4.97 17.49 2.96
C LEU A 331 4.67 17.83 1.49
N LYS A 332 5.11 19.00 1.03
CA LYS A 332 4.89 19.42 -0.36
C LYS A 332 5.66 18.55 -1.35
N VAL A 333 6.91 18.22 -1.03
CA VAL A 333 7.71 17.28 -1.84
C VAL A 333 7.03 15.91 -1.89
N LEU A 334 6.61 15.38 -0.74
CA LEU A 334 5.92 14.09 -0.67
C LEU A 334 4.64 14.07 -1.51
N GLU A 335 3.82 15.11 -1.38
CA GLU A 335 2.59 15.27 -2.16
C GLU A 335 2.89 15.31 -3.68
N THR A 336 3.91 16.08 -4.07
CA THR A 336 4.31 16.26 -5.48
C THR A 336 4.83 14.96 -6.08
N LEU A 337 5.75 14.28 -5.41
CA LEU A 337 6.35 13.03 -5.91
C LEU A 337 5.31 11.92 -6.01
N THR A 338 4.41 11.81 -5.03
CA THR A 338 3.33 10.83 -5.09
C THR A 338 2.37 11.13 -6.25
N SER A 339 2.09 12.40 -6.53
CA SER A 339 1.25 12.80 -7.67
C SER A 339 1.92 12.49 -9.02
N VAL A 340 3.24 12.68 -9.13
CA VAL A 340 4.01 12.28 -10.33
C VAL A 340 3.97 10.76 -10.54
N GLY A 341 4.04 9.98 -9.46
CA GLY A 341 3.83 8.53 -9.51
C GLY A 341 2.45 8.18 -10.11
N ALA A 342 1.40 8.89 -9.72
CA ALA A 342 0.06 8.66 -10.22
C ALA A 342 -0.07 8.91 -11.75
N VAL A 343 0.57 9.97 -12.25
CA VAL A 343 0.63 10.27 -13.69
C VAL A 343 1.44 9.22 -14.46
N THR A 344 2.45 8.63 -13.82
CA THR A 344 3.27 7.56 -14.42
C THR A 344 2.45 6.30 -14.65
N PHE A 345 1.55 5.92 -13.72
CA PHE A 345 0.63 4.80 -13.92
C PHE A 345 -0.30 5.02 -15.11
N GLU A 346 -0.86 6.22 -15.24
CA GLU A 346 -1.71 6.60 -16.39
C GLU A 346 -0.94 6.55 -17.72
N THR A 347 0.28 7.09 -17.76
CA THR A 347 1.06 7.23 -19.00
C THR A 347 1.52 5.88 -19.56
N ASN A 348 1.92 4.96 -18.68
CA ASN A 348 2.49 3.68 -19.09
C ASN A 348 1.44 2.62 -19.46
N ARG A 349 0.14 2.90 -19.25
CA ARG A 349 -0.95 2.03 -19.67
C ARG A 349 -0.77 0.58 -19.21
N PHE A 350 -0.50 0.41 -17.92
CA PHE A 350 -0.34 -0.90 -17.28
C PHE A 350 -1.61 -1.79 -17.42
N GLY A 351 -2.73 -1.28 -17.90
CA GLY A 351 -3.95 -2.05 -18.19
C GLY A 351 -4.01 -2.83 -19.51
N LEU A 352 -2.96 -2.83 -20.34
CA LEU A 352 -3.02 -3.35 -21.72
C LEU A 352 -3.03 -4.89 -21.85
N LEU A 353 -4.14 -5.53 -21.49
CA LEU A 353 -4.51 -6.91 -21.87
C LEU A 353 -6.05 -7.13 -21.94
N GLY A 354 -6.84 -6.10 -22.28
CA GLY A 354 -8.31 -6.25 -22.48
C GLY A 354 -9.21 -5.70 -21.37
N SER A 355 -8.66 -5.32 -20.20
CA SER A 355 -9.40 -4.61 -19.15
C SER A 355 -9.51 -3.10 -19.43
N THR A 356 -10.18 -2.70 -20.51
CA THR A 356 -10.54 -1.28 -20.70
C THR A 356 -11.64 -0.86 -19.71
N SER A 357 -11.85 0.44 -19.49
CA SER A 357 -12.93 0.94 -18.63
C SER A 357 -14.31 0.42 -19.07
N ALA A 358 -14.59 0.44 -20.37
CA ALA A 358 -15.85 -0.09 -20.91
C ALA A 358 -15.96 -1.62 -20.70
N ALA A 359 -14.87 -2.36 -20.93
CA ALA A 359 -14.85 -3.81 -20.77
C ALA A 359 -15.03 -4.24 -19.31
N ARG A 360 -14.36 -3.57 -18.35
CA ARG A 360 -14.55 -3.84 -16.91
C ARG A 360 -15.97 -3.53 -16.43
N THR A 361 -16.56 -2.43 -16.90
CA THR A 361 -17.92 -2.05 -16.51
C THR A 361 -18.93 -3.06 -17.04
N ALA A 362 -18.84 -3.44 -18.33
CA ALA A 362 -19.71 -4.44 -18.93
C ALA A 362 -19.55 -5.82 -18.28
N TYR A 363 -18.31 -6.21 -17.97
CA TYR A 363 -18.02 -7.47 -17.27
C TYR A 363 -18.62 -7.48 -15.86
N CYS A 364 -18.35 -6.45 -15.06
CA CYS A 364 -18.90 -6.32 -13.71
C CYS A 364 -20.43 -6.39 -13.70
N GLN A 365 -21.10 -5.68 -14.61
CA GLN A 365 -22.57 -5.70 -14.74
C GLN A 365 -23.16 -7.08 -15.03
N THR A 366 -22.40 -7.98 -15.64
CA THR A 366 -22.85 -9.33 -16.03
C THR A 366 -22.38 -10.44 -15.09
N HIS A 367 -21.39 -10.15 -14.24
CA HIS A 367 -20.71 -11.10 -13.35
C HIS A 367 -20.73 -10.64 -11.88
N HIS A 368 -21.64 -9.73 -11.53
CA HIS A 368 -21.85 -9.30 -10.15
C HIS A 368 -22.14 -10.51 -9.25
N LEU A 369 -21.22 -10.79 -8.32
CA LEU A 369 -21.31 -11.86 -7.32
C LEU A 369 -22.10 -11.42 -6.09
#